data_AF-N1VX09-F1
#
_entry.id   AF-N1VX09-F1
#
_cell.length_a   1.000
_cell.length_b   1.000
_cell.length_c   1.000
_cell.angle_alpha   90.00
_cell.angle_beta   90.00
_cell.angle_gamma   90.00
#
_symmetry.space_group_name_H-M   'P 1'
#
loop_
_entity.id
_entity.type
_entity.pdbx_description
1 polymer ?
#
loop_
_entity_poly.entity_id
_entity_poly.type
_entity_poly.pdbx_seq_one_letter_code
_entity_poly.pdbx_strand_id
1 'polypeptide(L)'
;MDVFSDKEKKLHVLTKFLLNQELSLKDNIHSGESCFLKKVSADGNKVLISVRPTLTLSVGQKITLYKILGRYLHLECTVEQEKAESQYVLHLDKIAIAKKDRESSRIPVPPGSAWITNVVSSKAKIETDMFHVPTAVKVNFQDYETKLKDTVDFIKISTFNSSDDTEIIRQIKKTKKGLLLEDATDRKCYETSPNEDFLVFSEEIEEDIDKEINNKRNQKIKSELILPILYLTDEEESIPIGYIQMQSKTETFDLMKAMEMKTVCFEMVDRIRHSNMIKSDGKFPVIDISEGGLKVIVDHPDLIQSLPKLSGFQFDIFFKMQSPLTAFGTIKTITKNEEGHLTVGLAIAGHSSRSGEKKRFLENVEFFRKQNHKS
;
A
#
# COMPACT_ATOMS: atom_id res chain seq x y z
N MET A 1 0.59 -13.76 -10.35
CA MET A 1 0.45 -14.82 -11.37
C MET A 1 0.62 -16.15 -10.67
N ASP A 2 -0.01 -17.22 -11.16
CA ASP A 2 0.29 -18.58 -10.71
C ASP A 2 1.47 -19.10 -11.51
N VAL A 3 2.53 -19.50 -10.82
CA VAL A 3 3.73 -20.08 -11.43
C VAL A 3 3.51 -21.58 -11.53
N PHE A 4 3.74 -22.15 -12.71
CA PHE A 4 3.70 -23.60 -12.85
C PHE A 4 5.05 -24.17 -12.44
N SER A 5 5.13 -24.75 -11.26
CA SER A 5 6.33 -25.45 -10.77
C SER A 5 6.33 -26.94 -11.16
N ASP A 6 5.13 -27.50 -11.35
CA ASP A 6 4.90 -28.90 -11.67
C ASP A 6 5.24 -29.22 -13.14
N LYS A 7 6.04 -30.27 -13.35
CA LYS A 7 6.53 -30.70 -14.66
C LYS A 7 5.39 -31.06 -15.63
N GLU A 8 4.38 -31.80 -15.16
CA GLU A 8 3.27 -32.23 -16.01
C GLU A 8 2.42 -31.03 -16.43
N LYS A 9 2.14 -30.11 -15.51
CA LYS A 9 1.42 -28.87 -15.82
C LYS A 9 2.19 -27.99 -16.80
N LYS A 10 3.51 -27.81 -16.62
CA LYS A 10 4.36 -27.08 -17.56
C LYS A 10 4.28 -27.67 -18.96
N LEU A 11 4.50 -28.99 -19.07
CA LEU A 11 4.43 -29.70 -20.36
C LEU A 11 3.05 -29.57 -20.99
N HIS A 12 1.99 -29.75 -20.23
CA HIS A 12 0.61 -29.61 -20.72
C HIS A 12 0.36 -28.23 -21.33
N VAL A 13 0.79 -27.16 -20.63
CA VAL A 13 0.65 -25.79 -21.12
C VAL A 13 1.46 -25.57 -22.39
N LEU A 14 2.75 -25.91 -22.38
CA LEU A 14 3.65 -25.69 -23.51
C LEU A 14 3.22 -26.48 -24.76
N THR A 15 2.82 -27.74 -24.60
CA THR A 15 2.50 -28.63 -25.72
C THR A 15 1.07 -28.45 -26.24
N LYS A 16 0.08 -28.31 -25.37
CA LYS A 16 -1.33 -28.24 -25.78
C LYS A 16 -1.75 -26.83 -26.20
N PHE A 17 -1.19 -25.80 -25.55
CA PHE A 17 -1.67 -24.43 -25.73
C PHE A 17 -0.70 -23.52 -26.48
N LEU A 18 0.60 -23.77 -26.42
CA LEU A 18 1.61 -22.87 -27.03
C LEU A 18 2.35 -23.48 -28.22
N LEU A 19 2.29 -24.80 -28.41
CA LEU A 19 2.96 -25.43 -29.54
C LEU A 19 2.38 -24.92 -30.87
N ASN A 20 3.28 -24.53 -31.77
CA ASN A 20 3.00 -23.89 -33.05
C ASN A 20 2.24 -22.56 -32.95
N GLN A 21 2.18 -21.96 -31.77
CA GLN A 21 1.55 -20.66 -31.57
C GLN A 21 2.57 -19.52 -31.67
N GLU A 22 2.08 -18.39 -32.15
CA GLU A 22 2.79 -17.11 -32.09
C GLU A 22 2.79 -16.57 -30.65
N LEU A 23 3.96 -16.15 -30.18
CA LEU A 23 4.23 -15.52 -28.89
C LEU A 23 4.86 -14.15 -29.14
N SER A 24 4.42 -13.14 -28.40
CA SER A 24 4.98 -11.79 -28.48
C SER A 24 6.21 -11.66 -27.59
N LEU A 25 7.23 -10.96 -28.08
CA LEU A 25 8.41 -10.61 -27.29
C LEU A 25 8.14 -9.34 -26.48
N LYS A 26 8.54 -9.37 -25.22
CA LYS A 26 8.45 -8.25 -24.28
C LYS A 26 9.85 -7.94 -23.75
N ASP A 27 10.68 -7.42 -24.64
CA ASP A 27 12.01 -6.89 -24.36
C ASP A 27 11.99 -5.37 -24.68
N ASN A 28 12.87 -4.61 -24.04
CA ASN A 28 13.17 -3.21 -24.38
C ASN A 28 13.65 -3.07 -25.84
N ILE A 29 14.39 -4.05 -26.36
CA ILE A 29 15.02 -3.98 -27.70
C ILE A 29 14.07 -4.48 -28.81
N HIS A 30 13.25 -5.49 -28.52
CA HIS A 30 12.41 -6.18 -29.51
C HIS A 30 10.91 -6.07 -29.23
N SER A 31 10.50 -4.96 -28.61
CA SER A 31 9.09 -4.71 -28.28
C SER A 31 8.24 -4.68 -29.54
N GLY A 32 7.22 -5.55 -29.60
CA GLY A 32 6.31 -5.66 -30.77
C GLY A 32 6.70 -6.75 -31.77
N GLU A 33 7.86 -7.38 -31.64
CA GLU A 33 8.24 -8.56 -32.41
C GLU A 33 7.57 -9.83 -31.88
N SER A 34 7.51 -10.86 -32.71
CA SER A 34 6.91 -12.15 -32.36
C SER A 34 7.79 -13.34 -32.78
N CYS A 35 7.54 -14.48 -32.13
CA CYS A 35 8.18 -15.75 -32.45
C CYS A 35 7.16 -16.88 -32.43
N PHE A 36 7.46 -17.98 -33.10
CA PHE A 36 6.65 -19.20 -33.05
C PHE A 36 7.35 -20.26 -32.23
N LEU A 37 6.65 -20.86 -31.27
CA LEU A 37 7.15 -21.97 -30.49
C LEU A 37 7.00 -23.27 -31.29
N LYS A 38 8.11 -23.87 -31.72
CA LYS A 38 8.14 -25.02 -32.65
C LYS A 38 8.27 -26.36 -31.96
N LYS A 39 9.07 -26.45 -30.89
CA LYS A 39 9.30 -27.69 -30.15
C LYS A 39 9.48 -27.42 -28.67
N VAL A 40 9.19 -28.43 -27.87
CA VAL A 40 9.35 -28.44 -26.41
C VAL A 40 10.12 -29.70 -26.03
N SER A 41 11.09 -29.59 -25.13
CA SER A 41 11.82 -30.75 -24.60
C SER A 41 10.93 -31.60 -23.68
N ALA A 42 11.29 -32.88 -23.51
CA ALA A 42 10.54 -33.83 -22.69
C ALA A 42 10.49 -33.46 -21.19
N ASP A 43 11.39 -32.60 -20.72
CA ASP A 43 11.41 -32.06 -19.36
C ASP A 43 10.68 -30.71 -19.23
N GLY A 44 10.27 -30.10 -20.35
CA GLY A 44 9.58 -28.81 -20.39
C GLY A 44 10.48 -27.60 -20.07
N ASN A 45 11.79 -27.79 -19.95
CA ASN A 45 12.73 -26.72 -19.59
C ASN A 45 13.42 -26.09 -20.80
N LYS A 46 13.27 -26.66 -22.00
CA LYS A 46 13.80 -26.08 -23.24
C LYS A 46 12.71 -25.97 -24.28
N VAL A 47 12.72 -24.84 -24.98
CA VAL A 47 11.81 -24.59 -26.10
C VAL A 47 12.60 -24.15 -27.32
N LEU A 48 12.18 -24.61 -28.49
CA LEU A 48 12.70 -24.15 -29.77
C LEU A 48 11.73 -23.10 -30.31
N ILE A 49 12.23 -21.91 -30.56
CA ILE A 49 11.46 -20.85 -31.22
C ILE A 49 12.02 -20.57 -32.62
N SER A 50 11.15 -20.11 -33.52
CA SER A 50 11.55 -19.50 -34.79
C SER A 50 11.14 -18.04 -34.79
N VAL A 51 12.04 -17.16 -35.21
CA VAL A 51 11.82 -15.72 -35.33
C VAL A 51 11.88 -15.30 -36.79
N ARG A 52 11.54 -14.04 -37.08
CA ARG A 52 11.76 -13.45 -38.40
C ARG A 52 13.26 -13.35 -38.68
N PRO A 53 13.71 -13.48 -39.94
CA PRO A 53 15.15 -13.38 -40.28
C PRO A 53 15.83 -12.07 -39.89
N THR A 54 15.06 -11.00 -39.75
CA THR A 54 15.53 -9.69 -39.33
C THR A 54 15.73 -9.56 -37.82
N LEU A 55 15.22 -10.52 -37.03
CA LEU A 55 15.32 -10.53 -35.58
C LEU A 55 16.48 -11.44 -35.16
N THR A 56 17.52 -10.85 -34.57
CA THR A 56 18.67 -11.55 -34.03
C THR A 56 18.64 -11.56 -32.51
N LEU A 57 18.77 -12.74 -31.91
CA LEU A 57 18.86 -12.90 -30.45
C LEU A 57 20.26 -13.38 -30.06
N SER A 58 20.84 -12.81 -29.01
CA SER A 58 22.19 -13.17 -28.56
C SER A 58 22.16 -14.32 -27.56
N VAL A 59 23.12 -15.24 -27.63
CA VAL A 59 23.29 -16.30 -26.62
C VAL A 59 23.53 -15.66 -25.25
N GLY A 60 22.82 -16.13 -24.23
CA GLY A 60 22.80 -15.57 -22.88
C GLY A 60 21.79 -14.42 -22.67
N GLN A 61 21.15 -13.92 -23.74
CA GLN A 61 20.12 -12.88 -23.63
C GLN A 61 18.91 -13.42 -22.87
N LYS A 62 18.43 -12.64 -21.88
CA LYS A 62 17.17 -12.88 -21.20
C LYS A 62 16.04 -12.23 -21.95
N ILE A 63 15.04 -13.01 -22.33
CA ILE A 63 13.86 -12.53 -23.05
C ILE A 63 12.60 -12.95 -22.32
N THR A 64 11.56 -12.13 -22.47
CA THR A 64 10.22 -12.46 -22.00
C THR A 64 9.33 -12.73 -23.19
N LEU A 65 8.69 -13.90 -23.21
CA LEU A 65 7.64 -14.23 -24.17
C LEU A 65 6.27 -14.16 -23.48
N TYR A 66 5.25 -13.75 -24.22
CA TYR A 66 3.88 -13.83 -23.71
C TYR A 66 2.85 -14.14 -24.78
N LYS A 67 1.72 -14.67 -24.33
CA LYS A 67 0.50 -14.84 -25.15
C LYS A 67 -0.73 -14.65 -24.27
N ILE A 68 -1.81 -14.19 -24.87
CA ILE A 68 -3.12 -14.12 -24.20
C ILE A 68 -3.97 -15.24 -24.76
N LEU A 69 -4.32 -16.22 -23.93
CA LEU A 69 -5.18 -17.37 -24.25
C LEU A 69 -6.31 -17.42 -23.23
N GLY A 70 -7.26 -16.49 -23.33
CA GLY A 70 -8.12 -16.10 -22.21
C GLY A 70 -7.32 -15.32 -21.16
N ARG A 71 -6.37 -15.99 -20.51
CA ARG A 71 -5.46 -15.42 -19.50
C ARG A 71 -4.10 -15.03 -20.07
N TYR A 72 -3.46 -14.04 -19.47
CA TYR A 72 -2.08 -13.67 -19.80
C TYR A 72 -1.11 -14.76 -19.34
N LEU A 73 -0.36 -15.30 -20.29
CA LEU A 73 0.63 -16.33 -20.08
C LEU A 73 2.02 -15.75 -20.34
N HIS A 74 2.94 -15.99 -19.41
CA HIS A 74 4.23 -15.34 -19.31
C HIS A 74 5.34 -16.38 -19.22
N LEU A 75 6.36 -16.25 -20.07
CA LEU A 75 7.55 -17.10 -20.06
C LEU A 75 8.77 -16.19 -19.91
N GLU A 76 9.56 -16.44 -18.88
CA GLU A 76 10.92 -15.87 -18.75
C GLU A 76 11.88 -16.93 -19.29
N CYS A 77 12.69 -16.53 -20.28
CA CYS A 77 13.57 -17.44 -20.99
C CYS A 77 14.98 -16.85 -21.14
N THR A 78 15.98 -17.72 -21.18
CA THR A 78 17.36 -17.37 -21.51
C THR A 78 17.75 -18.05 -22.82
N VAL A 79 18.30 -17.31 -23.78
CA VAL A 79 18.77 -17.85 -25.06
C VAL A 79 19.98 -18.75 -24.81
N GLU A 80 19.87 -20.03 -25.09
CA GLU A 80 20.93 -21.02 -24.84
C GLU A 80 21.75 -21.31 -26.11
N GLN A 81 21.09 -21.37 -27.27
CA GLN A 81 21.74 -21.73 -28.52
C GLN A 81 21.04 -21.06 -29.72
N GLU A 82 21.84 -20.53 -30.65
CA GLU A 82 21.40 -20.17 -32.00
C GLU A 82 21.51 -21.37 -32.95
N LYS A 83 20.49 -21.56 -33.78
CA LYS A 83 20.44 -22.57 -34.84
C LYS A 83 20.25 -21.90 -36.18
N ALA A 84 20.51 -22.65 -37.25
CA ALA A 84 20.24 -22.21 -38.62
C ALA A 84 18.75 -21.84 -38.80
N GLU A 85 18.48 -21.01 -39.82
CA GLU A 85 17.13 -20.58 -40.22
C GLU A 85 16.40 -19.72 -39.17
N SER A 86 17.13 -18.86 -38.46
CA SER A 86 16.55 -17.93 -37.47
C SER A 86 15.77 -18.65 -36.37
N GLN A 87 16.34 -19.75 -35.89
CA GLN A 87 15.80 -20.55 -34.81
C GLN A 87 16.69 -20.46 -33.58
N TYR A 88 16.07 -20.41 -32.41
CA TYR A 88 16.78 -20.31 -31.14
C TYR A 88 16.26 -21.34 -30.15
N VAL A 89 17.18 -22.01 -29.45
CA VAL A 89 16.86 -22.82 -28.28
C VAL A 89 16.92 -21.93 -27.06
N LEU A 90 15.82 -21.89 -26.33
CA LEU A 90 15.69 -21.14 -25.10
C LEU A 90 15.59 -22.09 -23.92
N HIS A 91 16.28 -21.76 -22.84
CA HIS A 91 16.00 -22.32 -21.52
C HIS A 91 14.81 -21.57 -20.90
N LEU A 92 13.82 -22.31 -20.41
CA LEU A 92 12.64 -21.76 -19.77
C LEU A 92 12.88 -21.63 -18.26
N ASP A 93 13.25 -20.44 -17.84
CA ASP A 93 13.50 -20.12 -16.43
C ASP A 93 12.21 -20.16 -15.62
N LYS A 94 11.12 -19.63 -16.19
CA LYS A 94 9.83 -19.53 -15.50
C LYS A 94 8.66 -19.48 -16.47
N ILE A 95 7.55 -20.10 -16.08
CA ILE A 95 6.27 -19.98 -16.77
C ILE A 95 5.17 -19.68 -15.75
N ALA A 96 4.35 -18.68 -16.07
CA ALA A 96 3.29 -18.23 -15.19
C ALA A 96 2.02 -17.82 -15.97
N ILE A 97 0.87 -17.97 -15.32
CA ILE A 97 -0.42 -17.53 -15.85
C ILE A 97 -1.04 -16.48 -14.93
N ALA A 98 -1.72 -15.48 -15.49
CA ALA A 98 -2.48 -14.53 -14.70
C ALA A 98 -3.65 -15.22 -13.98
N LYS A 99 -3.88 -14.85 -12.72
CA LYS A 99 -4.98 -15.38 -11.88
C LYS A 99 -6.36 -14.94 -12.36
N LYS A 100 -6.43 -13.77 -13.01
CA LYS A 100 -7.63 -13.15 -13.56
C LYS A 100 -7.35 -12.60 -14.96
N ASP A 101 -8.38 -12.57 -15.78
CA ASP A 101 -8.34 -11.91 -17.08
C ASP A 101 -8.24 -10.39 -16.91
N ARG A 102 -7.78 -9.70 -17.95
CA ARG A 102 -7.83 -8.23 -17.96
C ARG A 102 -9.27 -7.81 -18.26
N GLU A 103 -9.80 -6.96 -17.40
CA GLU A 103 -11.13 -6.36 -17.59
C GLU A 103 -11.15 -5.35 -18.75
N SER A 104 -10.01 -4.77 -19.11
CA SER A 104 -9.93 -3.76 -20.19
C SER A 104 -8.60 -3.80 -20.96
N SER A 105 -8.67 -3.51 -22.25
CA SER A 105 -7.50 -3.35 -23.13
C SER A 105 -6.67 -2.12 -22.77
N ARG A 106 -5.35 -2.22 -22.91
CA ARG A 106 -4.42 -1.10 -22.72
C ARG A 106 -4.22 -0.36 -24.03
N ILE A 107 -4.18 0.97 -23.93
CA ILE A 107 -4.02 1.87 -25.05
C ILE A 107 -2.74 2.67 -24.76
N PRO A 108 -1.71 2.57 -25.63
CA PRO A 108 -0.54 3.43 -25.53
C PRO A 108 -0.93 4.90 -25.63
N VAL A 109 -0.37 5.73 -24.77
CA VAL A 109 -0.60 7.17 -24.77
C VAL A 109 0.58 7.88 -25.43
N PRO A 110 0.36 8.73 -26.45
CA PRO A 110 1.45 9.47 -27.08
C PRO A 110 2.15 10.42 -26.07
N PRO A 111 3.48 10.54 -26.11
CA PRO A 111 4.23 11.40 -25.21
C PRO A 111 3.67 12.83 -25.15
N GLY A 112 3.53 13.37 -23.94
CA GLY A 112 3.00 14.73 -23.72
C GLY A 112 1.48 14.89 -23.86
N SER A 113 0.73 13.81 -24.10
CA SER A 113 -0.73 13.86 -24.21
C SER A 113 -1.44 13.69 -22.87
N ALA A 114 -0.84 12.95 -21.93
CA ALA A 114 -1.33 12.82 -20.57
C ALA A 114 -0.18 12.61 -19.55
N TRP A 115 -0.37 13.12 -18.34
CA TRP A 115 0.51 12.89 -17.21
C TRP A 115 -0.31 12.91 -15.91
N ILE A 116 0.22 12.31 -14.85
CA ILE A 116 -0.28 12.55 -13.50
C ILE A 116 0.54 13.64 -12.82
N THR A 117 -0.08 14.40 -11.93
CA THR A 117 0.53 15.48 -11.15
C THR A 117 -0.14 15.59 -9.79
N ASN A 118 0.29 16.53 -8.94
CA ASN A 118 -0.23 16.75 -7.60
C ASN A 118 -0.33 15.44 -6.80
N VAL A 119 0.73 14.64 -6.85
CA VAL A 119 0.78 13.34 -6.17
C VAL A 119 0.82 13.59 -4.66
N VAL A 120 -0.15 13.01 -3.95
CA VAL A 120 -0.23 13.00 -2.49
C VAL A 120 -0.16 11.56 -2.02
N SER A 121 0.91 11.22 -1.29
CA SER A 121 1.19 9.86 -0.81
C SER A 121 1.81 9.87 0.58
N SER A 122 1.84 8.72 1.24
CA SER A 122 2.47 8.55 2.55
C SER A 122 3.97 8.17 2.41
N LYS A 123 4.87 8.64 3.29
CA LYS A 123 6.30 8.27 3.30
C LYS A 123 6.47 6.80 3.68
N ALA A 124 5.66 6.34 4.62
CA ALA A 124 5.62 4.96 5.07
C ALA A 124 4.17 4.57 5.42
N LYS A 125 3.89 3.26 5.32
CA LYS A 125 2.67 2.68 5.89
C LYS A 125 2.82 2.62 7.41
N ILE A 126 1.81 3.07 8.14
CA ILE A 126 1.76 2.95 9.60
C ILE A 126 0.84 1.76 9.90
N GLU A 127 1.40 0.70 10.49
CA GLU A 127 0.69 -0.51 10.89
C GLU A 127 1.04 -0.84 12.34
N THR A 128 0.07 -1.31 13.11
CA THR A 128 0.22 -1.62 14.54
C THR A 128 0.85 -2.97 14.84
N ASP A 129 0.92 -3.85 13.83
CA ASP A 129 1.49 -5.20 13.95
C ASP A 129 2.99 -5.25 13.60
N MET A 130 3.50 -4.18 12.99
CA MET A 130 4.92 -4.05 12.72
C MET A 130 5.63 -3.54 13.98
N PHE A 131 6.61 -4.28 14.46
CA PHE A 131 7.55 -3.99 15.55
C PHE A 131 8.33 -2.64 15.44
N HIS A 132 7.95 -1.76 14.51
CA HIS A 132 8.64 -0.52 14.23
C HIS A 132 7.66 0.64 14.01
N VAL A 133 7.19 1.22 15.12
CA VAL A 133 6.56 2.54 15.08
C VAL A 133 7.58 3.56 14.56
N PRO A 134 7.27 4.33 13.48
CA PRO A 134 8.23 5.26 12.88
C PRO A 134 8.81 6.26 13.89
N THR A 135 10.10 6.60 13.76
CA THR A 135 10.77 7.58 14.63
C THR A 135 10.03 8.91 14.72
N ALA A 136 9.41 9.36 13.62
CA ALA A 136 8.61 10.58 13.59
C ALA A 136 7.44 10.56 14.59
N VAL A 137 6.80 9.39 14.81
CA VAL A 137 5.73 9.23 15.81
C VAL A 137 6.30 9.35 17.22
N LYS A 138 7.43 8.67 17.50
CA LYS A 138 8.07 8.72 18.83
C LYS A 138 8.54 10.13 19.19
N VAL A 139 9.15 10.83 18.24
CA VAL A 139 9.55 12.24 18.42
C VAL A 139 8.33 13.13 18.66
N ASN A 140 7.24 12.92 17.90
CA ASN A 140 6.00 13.66 18.11
C ASN A 140 5.42 13.44 19.51
N PHE A 141 5.38 12.20 20.00
CA PHE A 141 4.91 11.89 21.36
C PHE A 141 5.77 12.57 22.42
N GLN A 142 7.10 12.54 22.27
CA GLN A 142 8.01 13.21 23.19
C GLN A 142 7.82 14.73 23.23
N ASP A 143 7.57 15.37 22.07
CA ASP A 143 7.28 16.81 22.00
C ASP A 143 6.03 17.16 22.81
N TYR A 144 4.94 16.38 22.63
CA TYR A 144 3.68 16.62 23.34
C TYR A 144 3.76 16.29 24.82
N GLU A 145 4.49 15.23 25.20
CA GLU A 145 4.74 14.90 26.61
C GLU A 145 5.47 16.06 27.29
N THR A 146 6.49 16.61 26.63
CA THR A 146 7.24 17.78 27.14
C THR A 146 6.35 19.02 27.26
N LYS A 147 5.49 19.28 26.26
CA LYS A 147 4.56 20.42 26.24
C LYS A 147 3.53 20.35 27.38
N LEU A 148 3.08 19.15 27.72
CA LEU A 148 2.01 18.92 28.71
C LEU A 148 2.54 18.61 30.11
N LYS A 149 3.85 18.45 30.28
CA LYS A 149 4.48 18.05 31.55
C LYS A 149 4.11 18.93 32.73
N ASP A 150 3.93 20.23 32.51
CA ASP A 150 3.60 21.19 33.57
C ASP A 150 2.09 21.31 33.83
N THR A 151 1.25 20.57 33.10
CA THR A 151 -0.22 20.63 33.21
C THR A 151 -0.82 19.63 34.19
N VAL A 152 -0.02 18.66 34.66
CA VAL A 152 -0.47 17.55 35.50
C VAL A 152 0.73 16.97 36.27
N ASP A 153 0.49 16.34 37.42
CA ASP A 153 1.55 15.77 38.27
C ASP A 153 2.37 14.66 37.58
N PHE A 154 1.72 13.89 36.70
CA PHE A 154 2.36 12.87 35.88
C PHE A 154 1.68 12.78 34.52
N ILE A 155 2.50 12.74 33.47
CA ILE A 155 2.07 12.43 32.12
C ILE A 155 3.07 11.51 31.44
N LYS A 156 2.55 10.56 30.66
CA LYS A 156 3.34 9.68 29.81
C LYS A 156 2.63 9.53 28.47
N ILE A 157 3.35 9.75 27.38
CA ILE A 157 2.87 9.51 26.02
C ILE A 157 3.79 8.47 25.38
N SER A 158 3.25 7.27 25.11
CA SER A 158 4.08 6.16 24.65
C SER A 158 3.38 5.34 23.58
N THR A 159 4.17 4.66 22.77
CA THR A 159 3.68 3.60 21.89
C THR A 159 3.31 2.37 22.71
N PHE A 160 2.34 1.59 22.24
CA PHE A 160 2.05 0.28 22.82
C PHE A 160 3.23 -0.67 22.62
N ASN A 161 3.71 -1.29 23.71
CA ASN A 161 4.74 -2.33 23.68
C ASN A 161 4.27 -3.57 24.43
N SER A 162 3.99 -4.66 23.71
CA SER A 162 3.39 -5.87 24.30
C SER A 162 4.19 -6.48 25.45
N SER A 163 5.52 -6.31 25.49
CA SER A 163 6.36 -6.82 26.57
C SER A 163 6.23 -6.04 27.88
N ASP A 164 6.01 -4.73 27.79
CA ASP A 164 6.12 -3.80 28.93
C ASP A 164 4.77 -3.19 29.34
N ASP A 165 3.74 -3.37 28.51
CA ASP A 165 2.39 -2.87 28.74
C ASP A 165 1.70 -3.65 29.88
N THR A 166 1.16 -2.91 30.85
CA THR A 166 0.30 -3.46 31.92
C THR A 166 -1.01 -4.00 31.35
N GLU A 167 -1.77 -4.77 32.15
CA GLU A 167 -3.05 -5.32 31.70
C GLU A 167 -4.03 -4.21 31.28
N ILE A 168 -4.09 -3.12 32.05
CA ILE A 168 -4.88 -1.93 31.72
C ILE A 168 -4.53 -1.40 30.31
N ILE A 169 -3.23 -1.22 30.01
CA ILE A 169 -2.78 -0.71 28.71
C ILE A 169 -3.10 -1.71 27.57
N ARG A 170 -3.00 -3.02 27.83
CA ARG A 170 -3.36 -4.05 26.87
C ARG A 170 -4.86 -4.02 26.53
N GLN A 171 -5.71 -3.85 27.53
CA GLN A 171 -7.16 -3.73 27.32
C GLN A 171 -7.52 -2.46 26.58
N ILE A 172 -6.89 -1.33 26.88
CA ILE A 172 -7.05 -0.08 26.11
C ILE A 172 -6.65 -0.27 24.64
N LYS A 173 -5.52 -0.93 24.37
CA LYS A 173 -5.10 -1.25 22.99
C LYS A 173 -6.12 -2.11 22.27
N LYS A 174 -6.61 -3.16 22.94
CA LYS A 174 -7.52 -4.16 22.37
C LYS A 174 -8.91 -3.59 22.08
N THR A 175 -9.46 -2.83 23.03
CA THR A 175 -10.83 -2.29 22.96
C THR A 175 -10.92 -0.95 22.25
N LYS A 176 -9.81 -0.20 22.17
CA LYS A 176 -9.73 1.18 21.69
C LYS A 176 -10.55 2.18 22.53
N LYS A 177 -10.94 1.78 23.74
CA LYS A 177 -11.60 2.63 24.74
C LYS A 177 -10.59 3.23 25.71
N GLY A 178 -10.90 4.40 26.27
CA GLY A 178 -10.12 5.02 27.34
C GLY A 178 -10.44 4.45 28.72
N LEU A 179 -9.71 4.84 29.74
CA LEU A 179 -10.04 4.61 31.15
C LEU A 179 -10.05 5.97 31.86
N LEU A 180 -11.13 6.28 32.58
CA LEU A 180 -11.24 7.46 33.42
C LEU A 180 -11.59 7.02 34.84
N LEU A 181 -10.66 7.24 35.77
CA LEU A 181 -10.88 7.11 37.20
C LEU A 181 -10.94 8.52 37.79
N GLU A 182 -12.16 9.06 37.90
CA GLU A 182 -12.39 10.42 38.41
C GLU A 182 -11.85 10.58 39.84
N ASP A 183 -12.05 9.55 40.67
CA ASP A 183 -11.41 9.36 41.97
C ASP A 183 -10.86 7.94 42.07
N ALA A 184 -9.54 7.80 41.96
CA ALA A 184 -8.83 6.51 42.01
C ALA A 184 -8.90 5.82 43.39
N THR A 185 -9.48 6.49 44.39
CA THR A 185 -9.72 5.90 45.72
C THR A 185 -11.17 5.49 45.97
N ASP A 186 -12.08 5.84 45.05
CA ASP A 186 -13.48 5.46 45.10
C ASP A 186 -13.71 4.20 44.26
N ARG A 187 -14.23 3.15 44.91
CA ARG A 187 -14.54 1.88 44.26
C ARG A 187 -15.55 2.04 43.12
N LYS A 188 -16.48 2.98 43.23
CA LYS A 188 -17.52 3.19 42.22
C LYS A 188 -16.94 3.60 40.85
N CYS A 189 -15.81 4.29 40.83
CA CYS A 189 -15.11 4.67 39.60
C CYS A 189 -14.52 3.48 38.84
N TYR A 190 -14.39 2.31 39.48
CA TYR A 190 -13.93 1.07 38.84
C TYR A 190 -15.09 0.22 38.31
N GLU A 191 -16.31 0.45 38.82
CA GLU A 191 -17.51 -0.34 38.52
C GLU A 191 -18.42 0.35 37.49
N THR A 192 -18.09 1.58 37.09
CA THR A 192 -18.89 2.38 36.15
C THR A 192 -18.00 3.09 35.15
N SER A 193 -18.57 3.43 33.99
CA SER A 193 -17.92 4.30 33.01
C SER A 193 -18.84 5.48 32.67
N PRO A 194 -18.29 6.64 32.27
CA PRO A 194 -19.09 7.80 31.91
C PRO A 194 -19.89 7.60 30.61
N ASN A 195 -19.37 6.81 29.66
CA ASN A 195 -20.03 6.41 28.42
C ASN A 195 -19.27 5.24 27.73
N GLU A 196 -19.73 4.83 26.55
CA GLU A 196 -19.20 3.69 25.78
C GLU A 196 -17.75 3.86 25.27
N ASP A 197 -17.23 5.09 25.19
CA ASP A 197 -15.83 5.35 24.81
C ASP A 197 -14.84 4.97 25.93
N PHE A 198 -15.33 4.68 27.14
CA PHE A 198 -14.52 4.37 28.31
C PHE A 198 -14.79 2.96 28.82
N LEU A 199 -13.74 2.36 29.37
CA LEU A 199 -13.75 1.07 30.00
C LEU A 199 -14.46 1.12 31.35
N VAL A 200 -15.18 0.05 31.67
CA VAL A 200 -15.59 -0.33 33.02
C VAL A 200 -14.52 -1.29 33.55
N PHE A 201 -13.67 -0.80 34.47
CA PHE A 201 -12.50 -1.55 34.95
C PHE A 201 -12.88 -2.95 35.44
N SER A 202 -13.93 -3.08 36.24
CA SER A 202 -14.36 -4.35 36.84
C SER A 202 -14.82 -5.41 35.83
N GLU A 203 -15.23 -5.00 34.63
CA GLU A 203 -15.76 -5.90 33.60
C GLU A 203 -14.70 -6.29 32.58
N GLU A 204 -13.78 -5.37 32.27
CA GLU A 204 -12.86 -5.50 31.14
C GLU A 204 -11.41 -5.78 31.56
N ILE A 205 -11.06 -5.62 32.85
CA ILE A 205 -9.69 -5.79 33.37
C ILE A 205 -9.67 -6.88 34.44
N GLU A 206 -8.85 -7.92 34.22
CA GLU A 206 -8.69 -9.07 35.12
C GLU A 206 -7.77 -8.77 36.32
N GLU A 207 -7.89 -7.57 36.91
CA GLU A 207 -7.14 -7.16 38.10
C GLU A 207 -8.07 -6.95 39.30
N ASP A 208 -7.55 -7.21 40.49
CA ASP A 208 -8.28 -7.01 41.73
C ASP A 208 -8.42 -5.51 42.06
N ILE A 209 -9.67 -5.05 42.16
CA ILE A 209 -10.00 -3.63 42.38
C ILE A 209 -9.41 -3.12 43.71
N ASP A 210 -9.50 -3.91 44.78
CA ASP A 210 -9.01 -3.48 46.10
C ASP A 210 -7.48 -3.37 46.11
N LYS A 211 -6.79 -4.27 45.41
CA LYS A 211 -5.35 -4.19 45.18
C LYS A 211 -4.99 -2.93 44.40
N GLU A 212 -5.72 -2.59 43.34
CA GLU A 212 -5.42 -1.42 42.54
C GLU A 212 -5.72 -0.11 43.28
N ILE A 213 -6.85 -0.01 43.99
CA ILE A 213 -7.14 1.14 44.87
C ILE A 213 -6.03 1.35 45.91
N ASN A 214 -5.56 0.26 46.54
CA ASN A 214 -4.45 0.34 47.49
C ASN A 214 -3.14 0.78 46.82
N ASN A 215 -2.87 0.30 45.61
CA ASN A 215 -1.71 0.72 44.81
C ASN A 215 -1.75 2.22 44.50
N LYS A 216 -2.90 2.74 44.02
CA LYS A 216 -3.11 4.17 43.75
C LYS A 216 -2.96 5.01 45.02
N ARG A 217 -3.54 4.56 46.14
CA ARG A 217 -3.42 5.23 47.45
C ARG A 217 -1.96 5.32 47.92
N ASN A 218 -1.19 4.25 47.77
CA ASN A 218 0.23 4.22 48.14
C ASN A 218 1.07 5.19 47.29
N GLN A 219 0.72 5.34 46.00
CA GLN A 219 1.36 6.28 45.09
C GLN A 219 0.81 7.72 45.22
N LYS A 220 -0.20 7.93 46.10
CA LYS A 220 -0.93 9.19 46.30
C LYS A 220 -1.61 9.69 45.02
N ILE A 221 -2.06 8.79 44.16
CA ILE A 221 -2.81 9.12 42.95
C ILE A 221 -4.26 9.36 43.34
N LYS A 222 -4.77 10.56 43.04
CA LYS A 222 -6.15 10.98 43.28
C LYS A 222 -7.05 10.67 42.08
N SER A 223 -6.57 10.87 40.86
CA SER A 223 -7.31 10.58 39.64
C SER A 223 -6.37 10.11 38.53
N GLU A 224 -6.91 9.34 37.59
CA GLU A 224 -6.15 8.82 36.46
C GLU A 224 -7.00 8.83 35.18
N LEU A 225 -6.37 9.23 34.08
CA LEU A 225 -6.94 9.20 32.75
C LEU A 225 -5.96 8.50 31.82
N ILE A 226 -6.45 7.52 31.07
CA ILE A 226 -5.67 6.86 30.01
C ILE A 226 -6.50 6.87 28.73
N LEU A 227 -5.95 7.43 27.65
CA LEU A 227 -6.63 7.47 26.35
C LEU A 227 -5.77 6.81 25.28
N PRO A 228 -6.36 5.99 24.40
CA PRO A 228 -5.66 5.49 23.23
C PRO A 228 -5.49 6.59 22.18
N ILE A 229 -4.32 6.61 21.54
CA ILE A 229 -4.02 7.43 20.37
C ILE A 229 -4.33 6.59 19.14
N LEU A 230 -5.41 6.94 18.45
CA LEU A 230 -5.94 6.19 17.31
C LEU A 230 -5.56 6.90 16.00
N TYR A 231 -4.80 6.22 15.15
CA TYR A 231 -4.46 6.68 13.82
C TYR A 231 -5.45 6.12 12.81
N LEU A 232 -5.99 6.96 11.92
CA LEU A 232 -6.82 6.51 10.82
C LEU A 232 -5.93 6.26 9.59
N THR A 233 -5.90 5.03 9.10
CA THR A 233 -5.12 4.67 7.91
C THR A 233 -5.76 5.21 6.63
N ASP A 234 -5.01 5.16 5.53
CA ASP A 234 -5.51 5.48 4.18
C ASP A 234 -6.65 4.54 3.74
N GLU A 235 -6.84 3.41 4.43
CA GLU A 235 -7.91 2.42 4.21
C GLU A 235 -9.10 2.63 5.17
N GLU A 236 -9.17 3.80 5.82
CA GLU A 236 -10.19 4.17 6.83
C GLU A 236 -10.22 3.23 8.06
N GLU A 237 -9.15 2.47 8.28
CA GLU A 237 -9.03 1.63 9.46
C GLU A 237 -8.46 2.43 10.63
N SER A 238 -9.16 2.40 11.77
CA SER A 238 -8.67 2.99 13.02
C SER A 238 -7.72 2.04 13.72
N ILE A 239 -6.44 2.41 13.85
CA ILE A 239 -5.38 1.59 14.45
C ILE A 239 -4.80 2.26 15.71
N PRO A 240 -4.65 1.53 16.84
CA PRO A 240 -4.11 2.09 18.08
C PRO A 240 -2.57 2.17 18.04
N ILE A 241 -2.00 3.37 17.91
CA ILE A 241 -0.55 3.58 17.74
C ILE A 241 0.19 3.90 19.04
N GLY A 242 -0.55 4.29 20.08
CA GLY A 242 0.00 4.61 21.40
C GLY A 242 -1.09 5.00 22.39
N TYR A 243 -0.68 5.49 23.53
CA TYR A 243 -1.57 5.98 24.58
C TYR A 243 -0.99 7.23 25.24
N ILE A 244 -1.87 8.00 25.84
CA ILE A 244 -1.54 9.02 26.83
C ILE A 244 -2.06 8.55 28.18
N GLN A 245 -1.23 8.64 29.21
CA GLN A 245 -1.57 8.37 30.60
C GLN A 245 -1.30 9.64 31.40
N MET A 246 -2.29 10.05 32.18
CA MET A 246 -2.22 11.21 33.06
C MET A 246 -2.67 10.80 34.46
N GLN A 247 -1.97 11.31 35.48
CA GLN A 247 -2.35 11.10 36.87
C GLN A 247 -2.22 12.39 37.64
N SER A 248 -3.20 12.70 38.48
CA SER A 248 -3.11 13.80 39.44
C SER A 248 -3.05 13.27 40.86
N LYS A 249 -2.33 13.97 41.73
CA LYS A 249 -2.25 13.73 43.17
C LYS A 249 -3.18 14.64 43.96
N THR A 250 -3.75 15.67 43.32
CA THR A 250 -4.46 16.76 44.01
C THR A 250 -5.87 16.99 43.47
N GLU A 251 -6.07 16.90 42.16
CA GLU A 251 -7.36 17.13 41.50
C GLU A 251 -8.03 15.83 41.05
N THR A 252 -9.35 15.86 40.96
CA THR A 252 -10.17 14.84 40.29
C THR A 252 -10.27 15.18 38.81
N PHE A 253 -10.19 14.18 37.93
CA PHE A 253 -10.48 14.37 36.52
C PHE A 253 -11.97 14.13 36.27
N ASP A 254 -12.54 14.87 35.33
CA ASP A 254 -13.91 14.69 34.87
C ASP A 254 -13.94 14.38 33.37
N LEU A 255 -15.15 14.19 32.84
CA LEU A 255 -15.34 13.94 31.42
C LEU A 255 -14.85 15.11 30.55
N MET A 256 -14.91 16.36 31.02
CA MET A 256 -14.43 17.51 30.24
C MET A 256 -12.92 17.44 30.05
N LYS A 257 -12.17 17.16 31.12
CA LYS A 257 -10.72 16.94 31.03
C LYS A 257 -10.36 15.81 30.07
N ALA A 258 -11.15 14.74 30.09
CA ALA A 258 -10.97 13.63 29.16
C ALA A 258 -11.20 14.05 27.69
N MET A 259 -12.20 14.89 27.42
CA MET A 259 -12.49 15.41 26.07
C MET A 259 -11.44 16.42 25.59
N GLU A 260 -10.92 17.27 26.48
CA GLU A 260 -9.76 18.13 26.18
C GLU A 260 -8.57 17.29 25.74
N MET A 261 -8.26 16.23 26.50
CA MET A 261 -7.12 15.38 26.17
C MET A 261 -7.36 14.55 24.91
N LYS A 262 -8.60 14.14 24.64
CA LYS A 262 -8.99 13.51 23.36
C LYS A 262 -8.73 14.45 22.18
N THR A 263 -8.96 15.76 22.35
CA THR A 263 -8.63 16.78 21.34
C THR A 263 -7.13 16.84 21.06
N VAL A 264 -6.30 16.82 22.11
CA VAL A 264 -4.84 16.73 21.96
C VAL A 264 -4.43 15.45 21.21
N CYS A 265 -5.05 14.30 21.50
CA CYS A 265 -4.81 13.06 20.76
C CYS A 265 -5.08 13.21 19.26
N PHE A 266 -6.17 13.89 18.88
CA PHE A 266 -6.47 14.18 17.48
C PHE A 266 -5.41 15.09 16.84
N GLU A 267 -5.00 16.16 17.52
CA GLU A 267 -3.93 17.06 17.03
C GLU A 267 -2.59 16.34 16.84
N MET A 268 -2.25 15.41 17.74
CA MET A 268 -1.05 14.56 17.63
C MET A 268 -1.11 13.72 16.35
N VAL A 269 -2.21 13.01 16.14
CA VAL A 269 -2.45 12.16 14.97
C VAL A 269 -2.40 12.97 13.68
N ASP A 270 -3.00 14.16 13.67
CA ASP A 270 -2.96 15.05 12.52
C ASP A 270 -1.55 15.50 12.20
N ARG A 271 -0.74 15.88 13.20
CA ARG A 271 0.65 16.26 13.00
C ARG A 271 1.50 15.09 12.47
N ILE A 272 1.25 13.87 12.97
CA ILE A 272 1.88 12.63 12.46
C ILE A 272 1.54 12.42 10.99
N ARG A 273 0.25 12.50 10.63
CA ARG A 273 -0.23 12.35 9.24
C ARG A 273 0.43 13.36 8.31
N HIS A 274 0.47 14.64 8.70
CA HIS A 274 1.12 15.68 7.92
C HIS A 274 2.63 15.44 7.77
N SER A 275 3.32 15.03 8.84
CA SER A 275 4.74 14.69 8.78
C SER A 275 5.04 13.47 7.89
N ASN A 276 4.09 12.54 7.81
CA ASN A 276 4.17 11.35 6.97
C ASN A 276 3.74 11.60 5.52
N MET A 277 3.30 12.79 5.15
CA MET A 277 2.83 13.08 3.80
C MET A 277 3.98 13.50 2.87
N ILE A 278 3.95 12.99 1.63
CA ILE A 278 4.74 13.46 0.49
C ILE A 278 3.75 14.13 -0.47
N LYS A 279 4.06 15.37 -0.84
CA LYS A 279 3.40 16.09 -1.93
C LYS A 279 4.40 16.31 -3.05
N SER A 280 4.02 15.99 -4.28
CA SER A 280 4.85 16.23 -5.46
C SER A 280 4.00 16.79 -6.59
N ASP A 281 4.36 18.00 -7.03
CA ASP A 281 3.74 18.67 -8.17
C ASP A 281 4.43 18.29 -9.50
N GLY A 282 5.27 17.25 -9.47
CA GLY A 282 5.92 16.70 -10.66
C GLY A 282 4.93 16.27 -11.73
N LYS A 283 5.39 16.23 -12.98
CA LYS A 283 4.61 15.73 -14.12
C LYS A 283 5.12 14.35 -14.51
N PHE A 284 4.37 13.33 -14.13
CA PHE A 284 4.75 11.94 -14.35
C PHE A 284 3.99 11.38 -15.56
N PRO A 285 4.66 11.06 -16.67
CA PRO A 285 3.99 10.73 -17.92
C PRO A 285 3.17 9.43 -17.80
N VAL A 286 1.97 9.44 -18.40
CA VAL A 286 1.16 8.24 -18.58
C VAL A 286 1.62 7.55 -19.87
N ILE A 287 1.98 6.27 -19.78
CA ILE A 287 2.46 5.47 -20.91
C ILE A 287 1.39 4.53 -21.46
N ASP A 288 0.56 3.94 -20.58
CA ASP A 288 -0.61 3.14 -20.97
C ASP A 288 -1.83 3.63 -20.20
N ILE A 289 -2.99 3.63 -20.85
CA ILE A 289 -4.29 3.89 -20.24
C ILE A 289 -5.29 2.78 -20.56
N SER A 290 -6.21 2.50 -19.65
CA SER A 290 -7.38 1.66 -19.86
C SER A 290 -8.59 2.24 -19.13
N GLU A 291 -9.77 1.64 -19.31
CA GLU A 291 -11.01 2.11 -18.65
C GLU A 291 -10.95 2.06 -17.12
N GLY A 292 -10.10 1.19 -16.56
CA GLY A 292 -9.95 1.00 -15.11
C GLY A 292 -8.58 1.36 -14.55
N GLY A 293 -7.64 1.87 -15.34
CA GLY A 293 -6.28 2.04 -14.86
C GLY A 293 -5.32 2.80 -15.75
N LEU A 294 -4.15 3.05 -15.18
CA LEU A 294 -3.07 3.84 -15.78
C LEU A 294 -1.74 3.13 -15.54
N LYS A 295 -0.79 3.36 -16.44
CA LYS A 295 0.61 3.03 -16.21
C LYS A 295 1.42 4.30 -16.36
N VAL A 296 2.24 4.61 -15.37
CA VAL A 296 2.99 5.87 -15.27
C VAL A 296 4.47 5.63 -15.02
N ILE A 297 5.31 6.58 -15.42
CA ILE A 297 6.73 6.62 -15.05
C ILE A 297 6.94 7.70 -13.99
N VAL A 298 7.56 7.31 -12.87
CA VAL A 298 7.85 8.18 -11.72
C VAL A 298 9.36 8.24 -11.52
N ASP A 299 9.91 9.45 -11.59
CA ASP A 299 11.33 9.77 -11.46
C ASP A 299 11.65 10.56 -10.18
N HIS A 300 10.65 10.86 -9.35
CA HIS A 300 10.84 11.63 -8.12
C HIS A 300 11.52 10.81 -7.02
N PRO A 301 12.65 11.25 -6.44
CA PRO A 301 13.42 10.47 -5.46
C PRO A 301 12.60 9.96 -4.27
N ASP A 302 11.79 10.83 -3.64
CA ASP A 302 10.98 10.44 -2.48
C ASP A 302 9.89 9.41 -2.85
N LEU A 303 9.26 9.57 -4.03
CA LEU A 303 8.24 8.63 -4.51
C LEU A 303 8.86 7.29 -4.92
N ILE A 304 10.07 7.30 -5.50
CA ILE A 304 10.82 6.08 -5.81
C ILE A 304 11.05 5.26 -4.54
N GLN A 305 11.30 5.91 -3.40
CA GLN A 305 11.52 5.25 -2.12
C GLN A 305 10.22 4.84 -1.40
N SER A 306 9.17 5.66 -1.49
CA SER A 306 7.93 5.45 -0.72
C SER A 306 6.92 4.54 -1.42
N LEU A 307 6.65 4.74 -2.71
CA LEU A 307 5.58 4.06 -3.44
C LEU A 307 5.63 2.51 -3.36
N PRO A 308 6.81 1.85 -3.37
CA PRO A 308 6.89 0.39 -3.20
C PRO A 308 6.29 -0.14 -1.88
N LYS A 309 6.11 0.72 -0.88
CA LYS A 309 5.61 0.36 0.46
C LYS A 309 4.12 0.66 0.64
N LEU A 310 3.47 1.27 -0.36
CA LEU A 310 2.09 1.76 -0.27
C LEU A 310 1.13 0.88 -1.06
N SER A 311 -0.13 0.87 -0.64
CA SER A 311 -1.23 0.23 -1.39
C SER A 311 -1.81 1.14 -2.47
N GLY A 312 -1.69 2.46 -2.33
CA GLY A 312 -2.18 3.45 -3.29
C GLY A 312 -1.78 4.87 -2.94
N PHE A 313 -2.20 5.82 -3.77
CA PHE A 313 -2.00 7.25 -3.54
C PHE A 313 -2.99 8.08 -4.36
N GLN A 314 -3.17 9.34 -3.96
CA GLN A 314 -3.99 10.32 -4.67
C GLN A 314 -3.13 11.10 -5.67
N PHE A 315 -3.72 11.43 -6.81
CA PHE A 315 -3.09 12.25 -7.85
C PHE A 315 -4.15 12.90 -8.73
N ASP A 316 -3.72 13.89 -9.51
CA ASP A 316 -4.51 14.48 -10.58
C ASP A 316 -4.05 13.93 -11.94
N ILE A 317 -5.00 13.48 -12.75
CA ILE A 317 -4.77 13.11 -14.15
C ILE A 317 -4.95 14.35 -15.00
N PHE A 318 -3.94 14.72 -15.76
CA PHE A 318 -4.01 15.81 -16.71
C PHE A 318 -3.98 15.28 -18.13
N PHE A 319 -5.01 15.60 -18.92
CA PHE A 319 -5.01 15.45 -20.36
C PHE A 319 -4.72 16.80 -21.01
N LYS A 320 -3.92 16.81 -22.08
CA LYS A 320 -3.52 18.04 -22.78
C LYS A 320 -4.76 18.91 -23.12
N MET A 321 -4.70 20.19 -22.76
CA MET A 321 -5.79 21.18 -22.96
C MET A 321 -7.09 20.92 -22.16
N GLN A 322 -7.06 20.08 -21.13
CA GLN A 322 -8.23 19.82 -20.29
C GLN A 322 -7.93 20.13 -18.82
N SER A 323 -8.97 20.40 -18.04
CA SER A 323 -8.82 20.52 -16.59
C SER A 323 -8.46 19.17 -15.96
N PRO A 324 -7.58 19.15 -14.92
CA PRO A 324 -7.21 17.91 -14.25
C PRO A 324 -8.42 17.16 -13.66
N LEU A 325 -8.28 15.84 -13.49
CA LEU A 325 -9.22 14.96 -12.79
C LEU A 325 -8.56 14.40 -11.54
N THR A 326 -9.15 14.55 -10.37
CA THR A 326 -8.59 13.96 -9.14
C THR A 326 -9.01 12.50 -9.03
N ALA A 327 -8.06 11.63 -8.75
CA ALA A 327 -8.28 10.20 -8.60
C ALA A 327 -7.43 9.62 -7.47
N PHE A 328 -7.93 8.53 -6.88
CA PHE A 328 -7.11 7.64 -6.08
C PHE A 328 -6.74 6.41 -6.91
N GLY A 329 -5.46 6.03 -6.92
CA GLY A 329 -5.00 4.84 -7.61
C GLY A 329 -4.44 3.82 -6.64
N THR A 330 -5.00 2.61 -6.68
CA THR A 330 -4.41 1.44 -6.03
C THR A 330 -3.24 0.93 -6.87
N ILE A 331 -2.07 0.80 -6.26
CA ILE A 331 -0.89 0.22 -6.89
C ILE A 331 -1.13 -1.26 -7.15
N LYS A 332 -0.99 -1.68 -8.41
CA LYS A 332 -1.10 -3.09 -8.83
C LYS A 332 0.23 -3.71 -9.21
N THR A 333 1.14 -2.91 -9.76
CA THR A 333 2.48 -3.36 -10.16
C THR A 333 3.48 -2.23 -10.02
N ILE A 334 4.69 -2.52 -9.54
CA ILE A 334 5.83 -1.62 -9.57
C ILE A 334 7.00 -2.37 -10.19
N THR A 335 7.66 -1.75 -11.16
CA THR A 335 8.91 -2.25 -11.75
C THR A 335 9.88 -1.09 -11.88
N LYS A 336 11.15 -1.32 -11.57
CA LYS A 336 12.21 -0.32 -11.72
C LYS A 336 12.84 -0.46 -13.11
N ASN A 337 13.02 0.64 -13.84
CA ASN A 337 13.72 0.63 -15.12
C ASN A 337 15.25 0.67 -14.90
N GLU A 338 16.03 0.60 -15.98
CA GLU A 338 17.50 0.61 -15.95
C GLU A 338 18.08 1.90 -15.35
N GLU A 339 17.39 3.03 -15.52
CA GLU A 339 17.76 4.35 -14.97
C GLU A 339 17.39 4.51 -13.48
N GLY A 340 16.61 3.58 -12.94
CA GLY A 340 16.15 3.59 -11.57
C GLY A 340 14.81 4.29 -11.32
N HIS A 341 14.13 4.78 -12.37
CA HIS A 341 12.76 5.27 -12.32
C HIS A 341 11.76 4.13 -12.10
N LEU A 342 10.63 4.44 -11.47
CA LEU A 342 9.55 3.48 -11.26
C LEU A 342 8.57 3.54 -12.42
N THR A 343 8.29 2.37 -12.99
CA THR A 343 7.08 2.14 -13.79
C THR A 343 6.00 1.59 -12.88
N VAL A 344 4.96 2.39 -12.65
CA VAL A 344 3.87 2.08 -11.70
C VAL A 344 2.58 1.81 -12.48
N GLY A 345 1.98 0.65 -12.25
CA GLY A 345 0.65 0.30 -12.74
C GLY A 345 -0.40 0.56 -11.67
N LEU A 346 -1.37 1.39 -11.98
CA LEU A 346 -2.42 1.86 -11.08
C LEU A 346 -3.78 1.35 -11.56
N ALA A 347 -4.60 0.86 -10.64
CA ALA A 347 -6.04 0.73 -10.84
C ALA A 347 -6.72 1.93 -10.20
N ILE A 348 -7.55 2.64 -10.96
CA ILE A 348 -8.27 3.80 -10.44
C ILE A 348 -9.40 3.29 -9.55
N ALA A 349 -9.36 3.64 -8.27
CA ALA A 349 -10.39 3.27 -7.29
C ALA A 349 -11.13 4.53 -6.87
N GLY A 350 -12.44 4.55 -7.11
CA GLY A 350 -13.26 5.75 -6.91
C GLY A 350 -12.92 6.84 -7.93
N HIS A 351 -13.89 7.21 -8.76
CA HIS A 351 -13.81 8.53 -9.36
C HIS A 351 -14.10 9.53 -8.25
N SER A 352 -13.56 10.75 -8.35
CA SER A 352 -13.90 11.80 -7.41
C SER A 352 -15.43 11.90 -7.23
N SER A 353 -15.86 12.42 -6.09
CA SER A 353 -17.26 12.69 -5.76
C SER A 353 -17.97 13.65 -6.75
N ARG A 354 -17.28 14.14 -7.79
CA ARG A 354 -17.81 15.06 -8.79
C ARG A 354 -18.45 14.31 -9.96
N SER A 355 -19.73 14.58 -10.18
CA SER A 355 -20.49 14.05 -11.30
C SER A 355 -19.82 14.42 -12.64
N GLY A 356 -19.54 13.40 -13.47
CA GLY A 356 -19.00 13.58 -14.82
C GLY A 356 -17.50 13.33 -15.00
N GLU A 357 -16.69 13.29 -13.94
CA GLU A 357 -15.24 13.04 -14.08
C GLU A 357 -14.93 11.65 -14.63
N LYS A 358 -15.70 10.62 -14.21
CA LYS A 358 -15.64 9.27 -14.80
C LYS A 358 -15.89 9.30 -16.31
N LYS A 359 -16.93 10.02 -16.73
CA LYS A 359 -17.32 10.10 -18.13
C LYS A 359 -16.22 10.76 -18.96
N ARG A 360 -15.68 11.89 -18.48
CA ARG A 360 -14.56 12.59 -19.13
C ARG A 360 -13.30 11.72 -19.22
N PHE A 361 -13.00 10.95 -18.17
CA PHE A 361 -11.90 9.99 -18.23
C PHE A 361 -12.12 8.97 -19.36
N LEU A 362 -13.27 8.31 -19.39
CA LEU A 362 -13.61 7.31 -20.41
C LEU A 362 -13.63 7.88 -21.84
N GLU A 363 -14.11 9.12 -22.03
CA GLU A 363 -14.05 9.81 -23.33
C GLU A 363 -12.62 10.00 -23.83
N ASN A 364 -11.67 10.31 -22.94
CA ASN A 364 -10.25 10.38 -23.28
C ASN A 364 -9.67 9.00 -23.61
N VAL A 365 -10.07 7.94 -22.88
CA VAL A 365 -9.69 6.56 -23.21
C VAL A 365 -10.13 6.20 -24.64
N GLU A 366 -11.37 6.50 -25.00
CA GLU A 366 -11.90 6.26 -26.35
C GLU A 366 -11.19 7.11 -27.42
N PHE A 367 -10.82 8.35 -27.09
CA PHE A 367 -10.07 9.21 -28.00
C PHE A 367 -8.72 8.59 -28.37
N PHE A 368 -7.94 8.13 -27.37
CA PHE A 368 -6.67 7.47 -27.63
C PHE A 368 -6.84 6.14 -28.36
N ARG A 369 -7.91 5.38 -28.07
CA ARG A 369 -8.25 4.15 -28.78
C ARG A 369 -8.43 4.40 -30.28
N LYS A 370 -9.20 5.44 -30.64
CA LYS A 370 -9.45 5.82 -32.04
C LYS A 370 -8.20 6.33 -32.76
N GLN A 371 -7.29 7.03 -32.06
CA GLN A 371 -6.03 7.47 -32.66
C GLN A 371 -5.14 6.28 -33.02
N ASN A 372 -5.01 5.29 -32.14
CA ASN A 372 -4.15 4.12 -32.37
C ASN A 372 -4.68 3.17 -33.45
N HIS A 373 -5.96 3.22 -33.82
CA HIS A 373 -6.51 2.47 -34.95
C HIS A 373 -6.34 3.15 -36.31
N LYS A 374 -5.92 4.43 -36.34
CA LYS A 374 -5.70 5.20 -37.58
C LYS A 374 -4.24 5.24 -38.01
N SER A 375 -3.33 4.71 -37.19
CA SER A 375 -1.90 4.59 -37.45
C SER A 375 -1.54 3.13 -37.67
#